data_AF-A0A367RKW5-F1
#
_entry.id   AF-A0A367RKW5-F1
#
_cell.length_a   1.000
_cell.length_b   1.000
_cell.length_c   1.000
_cell.angle_alpha   90.00
_cell.angle_beta   90.00
_cell.angle_gamma   90.00
#
_symmetry.space_group_name_H-M   'P 1'
#
loop_
_entity.id
_entity.type
_entity.pdbx_description
1 polymer ?
#
loop_
_entity_poly.entity_id
_entity_poly.type
_entity_poly.pdbx_seq_one_letter_code
_entity_poly.pdbx_strand_id
1 'polypeptide(L)' 'MLSLPSFDNHRLIFHAARQTLRKAEMARLAVHEWLNYHDFELEEWKNKTASELGISISELEQKLLAAAQRQLKDQG' A
#
# COMPACT_ATOMS: atom_id res chain seq x y z
N MET A 1 7.72 9.43 11.18
CA MET A 1 7.57 10.21 9.94
C MET A 1 7.99 9.32 8.79
N LEU A 2 7.04 8.89 7.94
CA LEU A 2 7.35 8.06 6.77
C LEU A 2 7.99 8.96 5.71
N SER A 3 9.33 8.94 5.61
CA SER A 3 10.05 9.63 4.54
C SER A 3 10.45 8.62 3.46
N LEU A 4 10.21 8.99 2.20
CA LEU A 4 10.75 8.25 1.06
C LEU A 4 12.29 8.33 1.12
N PRO A 5 13.00 7.21 0.87
CA PRO A 5 14.44 7.24 0.67
C PRO A 5 14.84 8.30 -0.38
N SER A 6 16.00 8.93 -0.21
CA SER A 6 16.41 10.06 -1.05
C SER A 6 16.44 9.69 -2.54
N PHE A 7 16.85 8.46 -2.87
CA PHE A 7 16.89 7.96 -4.24
C PHE A 7 15.48 7.87 -4.86
N ASP A 8 14.53 7.25 -4.16
CA ASP A 8 13.16 7.12 -4.64
C ASP A 8 12.47 8.47 -4.78
N ASN A 9 12.81 9.41 -3.88
CA ASN A 9 12.31 10.78 -3.95
C ASN A 9 12.79 11.50 -5.23
N HIS A 10 14.08 11.39 -5.59
CA HIS A 10 14.60 11.95 -6.84
C HIS A 10 13.99 11.27 -8.07
N ARG A 11 13.85 9.94 -8.04
CA ARG A 11 13.24 9.17 -9.12
C ARG A 11 11.79 9.61 -9.35
N LEU A 12 11.03 9.79 -8.27
CA LEU A 12 9.64 10.25 -8.32
C LEU A 12 9.51 11.66 -8.92
N ILE A 13 10.39 12.59 -8.52
CA ILE A 13 10.41 13.96 -9.07
C ILE A 13 10.72 13.92 -10.58
N PHE A 14 11.69 13.11 -10.99
CA PHE A 14 12.06 12.97 -12.39
C PHE A 14 10.91 12.41 -13.24
N HIS A 15 10.23 11.36 -12.78
CA HIS A 15 9.07 10.81 -13.48
C HIS A 15 7.91 11.81 -13.54
N ALA A 16 7.65 12.54 -12.46
CA ALA A 16 6.63 13.58 -12.43
C ALA A 16 6.90 14.67 -13.47
N ALA A 17 8.15 15.15 -13.55
CA ALA A 17 8.56 16.15 -14.53
C ALA A 17 8.42 15.66 -15.98
N ARG A 18 8.80 14.40 -16.24
CA ARG A 18 8.68 13.78 -17.58
C ARG A 18 7.24 13.60 -18.04
N GLN A 19 6.32 13.37 -17.11
CA GLN A 19 4.89 13.17 -17.40
C GLN A 19 4.07 14.44 -17.24
N THR A 20 4.70 15.59 -16.97
CA THR A 20 4.03 16.88 -16.71
C THR A 20 3.00 16.82 -15.56
N LEU A 21 3.26 15.97 -14.57
CA LEU A 21 2.42 15.78 -13.39
C LEU A 21 3.04 16.43 -12.16
N ARG A 22 2.20 16.75 -11.16
CA ARG A 22 2.72 17.09 -9.83
C ARG A 22 3.34 15.86 -9.19
N LYS A 23 4.37 16.05 -8.37
CA LYS A 23 5.02 14.96 -7.62
C LYS A 23 4.03 14.12 -6.81
N ALA A 24 3.03 14.76 -6.19
CA ALA A 24 2.00 14.07 -5.42
C ALA A 24 1.08 13.20 -6.30
N GLU A 25 0.75 13.66 -7.51
CA GLU A 25 -0.04 12.90 -8.47
C GLU A 25 0.75 11.70 -9.00
N MET A 26 2.04 11.90 -9.31
CA MET A 26 2.94 10.81 -9.69
C MET A 26 3.09 9.77 -8.57
N ALA A 27 3.15 10.22 -7.31
CA ALA A 27 3.21 9.32 -6.16
C ALA A 27 1.94 8.46 -6.08
N ARG A 28 0.78 9.08 -6.27
CA ARG A 28 -0.51 8.40 -6.29
C ARG A 28 -0.59 7.38 -7.42
N LEU A 29 -0.16 7.75 -8.64
CA LEU A 29 -0.14 6.84 -9.79
C LEU A 29 0.80 5.66 -9.57
N ALA A 30 2.03 5.91 -9.11
CA ALA A 30 2.99 4.85 -8.85
C ALA A 30 2.49 3.86 -7.79
N VAL A 31 1.88 4.35 -6.71
CA VAL A 31 1.26 3.49 -5.68
C VAL A 31 0.06 2.74 -6.24
N HIS A 32 -0.80 3.38 -7.01
CA HIS A 32 -1.98 2.76 -7.61
C HIS A 32 -1.61 1.66 -8.61
N GLU A 33 -0.66 1.91 -9.51
CA GLU A 33 -0.15 0.91 -10.45
C GLU A 33 0.52 -0.25 -9.73
N TRP A 34 1.32 0.03 -8.71
CA TRP A 34 1.93 -1.01 -7.87
C TRP A 34 0.86 -1.87 -7.18
N LEU A 35 -0.14 -1.25 -6.55
CA LEU A 35 -1.25 -1.97 -5.91
C LEU A 35 -2.01 -2.86 -6.92
N ASN A 36 -2.27 -2.36 -8.12
CA ASN A 36 -2.94 -3.13 -9.16
C ASN A 36 -2.08 -4.28 -9.69
N TYR A 37 -0.76 -4.06 -9.84
CA TYR A 37 0.15 -5.08 -10.31
C TYR A 37 0.30 -6.22 -9.30
N HIS A 38 0.28 -5.89 -8.01
CA HIS A 38 0.43 -6.83 -6.90
C HIS A 38 -0.91 -7.31 -6.32
N ASP A 39 -2.04 -7.02 -6.96
CA ASP A 39 -3.37 -7.42 -6.48
C ASP A 39 -3.50 -8.95 -6.39
N PHE A 40 -2.92 -9.67 -7.36
CA PHE A 40 -2.87 -11.14 -7.33
C PHE A 40 -2.06 -11.68 -6.14
N GLU A 41 -0.90 -11.09 -5.84
CA GLU A 41 -0.07 -11.50 -4.70
C GLU A 41 -0.77 -11.22 -3.37
N LEU A 42 -1.51 -10.12 -3.29
CA LEU A 42 -2.32 -9.76 -2.15
C LEU A 42 -3.44 -10.80 -1.92
N GLU A 43 -4.14 -11.19 -2.99
CA GLU A 43 -5.18 -12.22 -2.91
C GLU A 43 -4.61 -13.60 -2.55
N GLU A 44 -3.47 -13.99 -3.11
CA GLU A 44 -2.77 -15.23 -2.75
C GLU A 44 -2.39 -15.23 -1.26
N TRP A 45 -1.83 -14.13 -0.78
CA TRP A 45 -1.47 -13.96 0.63
C TRP A 45 -2.70 -14.02 1.55
N LYS A 46 -3.81 -13.36 1.19
CA LYS A 46 -5.06 -13.41 1.97
C LYS A 46 -5.59 -14.84 2.08
N ASN A 47 -5.65 -15.55 0.95
CA ASN A 47 -6.11 -16.94 0.90
C ASN A 47 -5.26 -17.85 1.80
N LYS A 48 -3.93 -17.76 1.66
CA LYS A 48 -2.99 -18.55 2.46
C LYS A 48 -3.13 -18.24 3.95
N THR A 49 -3.13 -16.96 4.32
CA THR A 49 -3.18 -16.52 5.72
C THR A 49 -4.51 -16.88 6.37
N ALA A 50 -5.63 -16.70 5.66
CA ALA A 50 -6.96 -17.10 6.15
C ALA A 50 -7.03 -18.62 6.38
N SER A 51 -6.49 -19.41 5.43
CA SER A 51 -6.40 -20.86 5.55
C SER A 51 -5.55 -21.31 6.74
N GLU A 52 -4.35 -20.73 6.92
CA GLU A 52 -3.45 -21.04 8.04
C GLU A 52 -4.07 -20.69 9.40
N LEU A 53 -4.85 -19.62 9.46
CA LEU A 53 -5.54 -19.18 10.68
C LEU A 53 -6.87 -19.92 10.92
N GLY A 54 -7.35 -20.71 9.95
CA GLY A 54 -8.65 -21.37 10.03
C GLY A 54 -9.83 -20.40 10.08
N ILE A 55 -9.69 -19.21 9.48
CA ILE A 55 -10.71 -18.16 9.43
C ILE A 55 -11.11 -17.86 7.99
N SER A 56 -12.22 -17.15 7.82
CA SER A 56 -12.59 -16.60 6.51
C SER A 56 -11.71 -15.40 6.12
N ILE A 57 -11.60 -15.14 4.82
CA ILE A 57 -10.92 -13.93 4.30
C ILE A 57 -11.57 -12.66 4.83
N SER A 58 -12.91 -12.62 4.92
CA SER A 58 -13.65 -11.48 5.46
C SER A 58 -13.26 -11.16 6.91
N GLU A 59 -13.12 -12.19 7.76
CA GLU A 59 -12.64 -12.00 9.14
C GLU A 59 -11.18 -11.54 9.19
N LEU A 60 -10.33 -12.02 8.27
CA LEU A 60 -8.95 -11.54 8.14
C LEU A 60 -8.92 -10.05 7.79
N GLU A 61 -9.71 -9.62 6.80
CA GLU A 61 -9.80 -8.21 6.38
C GLU A 61 -10.30 -7.30 7.51
N GLN A 62 -11.30 -7.74 8.28
CA GLN A 62 -11.78 -7.00 9.45
C GLN A 62 -10.70 -6.83 10.52
N LYS A 63 -9.91 -7.88 10.80
CA LYS A 63 -8.80 -7.81 11.75
C LYS A 63 -7.70 -6.85 11.29
N LEU A 64 -7.35 -6.89 10.01
CA LEU A 64 -6.38 -5.97 9.41
C LEU A 64 -6.86 -4.52 9.49
N LEU A 65 -8.13 -4.28 9.16
CA LEU A 65 -8.74 -2.95 9.26
C LEU A 65 -8.73 -2.43 10.71
N ALA A 66 -9.11 -3.27 11.66
CA ALA A 66 -9.09 -2.92 13.08
C ALA A 66 -7.67 -2.60 13.59
N ALA A 67 -6.66 -3.37 13.13
CA ALA A 67 -5.26 -3.12 13.47
C ALA A 67 -4.75 -1.79 12.89
N ALA A 68 -5.04 -1.49 11.63
CA ALA A 68 -4.68 -0.24 10.98
C ALA A 68 -5.33 0.98 11.67
N GLN A 69 -6.62 0.86 12.04
CA GLN A 69 -7.33 1.91 12.76
C GLN A 69 -6.75 2.16 14.16
N ARG A 70 -6.27 1.12 14.86
CA ARG A 70 -5.57 1.28 16.14
C ARG A 70 -4.24 2.01 15.96
N GLN A 71 -3.44 1.63 14.98
CA GLN A 71 -2.17 2.30 14.69
C GLN A 71 -2.36 3.79 14.35
N LEU A 72 -3.44 4.16 13.66
CA LEU A 72 -3.77 5.56 13.39
C LEU A 72 -4.17 6.33 14.64
N LYS A 73 -4.84 5.69 15.59
CA LYS A 73 -5.21 6.31 16.88
C LYS A 73 -4.02 6.47 17.82
N ASP A 74 -3.06 5.55 17.79
CA ASP A 74 -1.86 5.61 18.63
C ASP A 74 -0.77 6.56 18.08
N GLN A 75 -0.92 7.06 16.84
CA GLN A 75 -0.04 8.05 16.22
C GLN A 75 -0.60 9.48 16.22
N GLY A 76 -1.82 9.69 16.72
CA GLY A 76 -2.46 11.00 16.88
C GLY A 76 -2.33 11.52 18.30
#